data_AF-B1YEG8-F1
#
_entry.id   AF-B1YEG8-F1
#
_cell.length_a   1.000
_cell.length_b   1.000
_cell.length_c   1.000
_cell.angle_alpha   90.00
_cell.angle_beta   90.00
_cell.angle_gamma   90.00
#
_symmetry.space_group_name_H-M   'P 1'
#
loop_
_entity.id
_entity.type
_entity.pdbx_description
1 polymer ?
#
loop_
_entity_poly.entity_id
_entity_poly.type
_entity_poly.pdbx_seq_one_letter_code
_entity_poly.pdbx_strand_id
1 'polypeptide(L)'
;MKLEEFAQEEIERVDINQLTMWLEKQSLSKRNYKKLLEDFQAIVVMQQAGFYEQADERFAQWKNNPVPIEMYRYRMAIAARAGGKMLAKKRFMMLPDMAKNHNYMKPWKKQLQFSPWMMAGAAAVVALVIGLTQIDFSGDTQAEAVKQKKNEQKITALSKEVKMLKQDNGQLTGEVKKQKAEVVKAKQSAPLKLELKEAKAALDAKRYSDVDQLLSKEVLRNPETASTAAFYQLKAKHRSYKSIPKNYTAYIEAYPKSSHVPAVLWMKAFREQALGQVAYKETLKKLASLKKDPAATAAQDVLSGKRTLNDQDF
;
A
#
# COMPACT_ATOMS: atom_id res chain seq x y z
N MET A 1 28.20 27.33 -12.20
CA MET A 1 26.99 26.53 -11.99
C MET A 1 27.05 25.86 -10.62
N LYS A 2 25.98 25.94 -9.83
CA LYS A 2 25.90 25.25 -8.53
C LYS A 2 25.85 23.73 -8.74
N LEU A 3 26.29 22.95 -7.76
CA LEU A 3 26.31 21.48 -7.86
C LEU A 3 24.92 20.88 -8.13
N GLU A 4 23.89 21.46 -7.52
CA GLU A 4 22.51 20.99 -7.69
C GLU A 4 21.97 21.23 -9.10
N GLU A 5 22.22 22.41 -9.67
CA GLU A 5 21.87 22.74 -11.06
C GLU A 5 22.60 21.81 -12.04
N PHE A 6 23.89 21.61 -11.83
CA PHE A 6 24.69 20.68 -12.64
C PHE A 6 24.16 19.24 -12.56
N ALA A 7 23.82 18.77 -11.37
CA ALA A 7 23.28 17.44 -11.19
C ALA A 7 21.90 17.28 -11.85
N GLN A 8 21.05 18.32 -11.78
CA GLN A 8 19.76 18.32 -12.46
C GLN A 8 19.92 18.27 -13.98
N GLU A 9 20.84 19.07 -14.55
CA GLU A 9 21.16 19.00 -15.98
C GLU A 9 21.69 17.62 -16.38
N GLU A 10 22.54 17.00 -15.56
CA GLU A 10 23.05 15.65 -15.84
C GLU A 10 21.93 14.59 -15.82
N ILE A 11 20.92 14.73 -14.95
CA ILE A 11 19.73 13.86 -14.94
C ILE A 11 18.92 14.03 -16.22
N GLU A 12 18.70 15.28 -16.65
CA GLU A 12 17.89 15.60 -17.84
C GLU A 12 18.59 15.24 -19.16
N ARG A 13 19.93 15.28 -19.19
CA ARG A 13 20.73 14.90 -20.36
C ARG A 13 20.80 13.39 -20.60
N VAL A 14 20.51 12.58 -19.59
CA VAL A 14 20.61 11.11 -19.71
C VAL A 14 19.35 10.56 -20.37
N ASP A 15 19.53 9.85 -21.49
CA ASP A 15 18.45 9.12 -22.13
C ASP A 15 18.14 7.83 -21.34
N ILE A 16 17.19 7.93 -20.42
CA ILE A 16 16.74 6.82 -19.57
C ILE A 16 16.19 5.65 -20.39
N ASN A 17 15.51 5.92 -21.50
CA ASN A 17 14.92 4.88 -22.33
C ASN A 17 16.01 4.05 -23.01
N GLN A 18 17.01 4.72 -23.56
CA GLN A 18 18.16 4.09 -24.18
C GLN A 18 18.98 3.24 -23.21
N LEU A 19 19.18 3.74 -21.98
CA LEU A 19 19.84 3.00 -20.92
C LEU A 19 19.05 1.77 -20.46
N THR A 20 17.71 1.89 -20.39
CA THR A 20 16.81 0.78 -20.07
C THR A 20 16.86 -0.29 -21.15
N MET A 21 16.75 0.10 -22.43
CA MET A 21 16.85 -0.83 -23.57
C MET A 21 18.19 -1.55 -23.62
N TRP A 22 19.28 -0.85 -23.27
CA TRP A 22 20.60 -1.49 -23.20
C TRP A 22 20.64 -2.55 -22.10
N LEU A 23 20.13 -2.26 -20.90
CA LEU A 23 20.06 -3.23 -19.80
C LEU A 23 19.15 -4.41 -20.13
N GLU A 24 18.01 -4.18 -20.77
CA GLU A 24 17.11 -5.22 -21.27
C GLU A 24 17.86 -6.17 -22.20
N LYS A 25 18.54 -5.64 -23.21
CA LYS A 25 19.33 -6.44 -24.15
C LYS A 25 20.42 -7.25 -23.45
N GLN A 26 21.15 -6.66 -22.49
CA GLN A 26 22.18 -7.37 -21.73
C GLN A 26 21.58 -8.43 -20.81
N SER A 27 20.41 -8.18 -20.22
CA SER A 27 19.72 -9.11 -19.31
C SER A 27 19.31 -10.42 -19.97
N LEU A 28 19.04 -10.40 -21.28
CA LEU A 28 18.73 -11.60 -22.06
C LEU A 28 19.89 -12.60 -22.12
N SER A 29 21.13 -12.11 -22.01
CA SER A 29 22.34 -12.93 -22.12
C SER A 29 23.04 -13.17 -20.77
N LYS A 30 22.83 -12.30 -19.78
CA LYS A 30 23.55 -12.34 -18.50
C LYS A 30 22.60 -12.08 -17.33
N ARG A 31 22.42 -13.10 -16.48
CA ARG A 31 21.50 -13.07 -15.32
C ARG A 31 21.73 -11.89 -14.37
N ASN A 32 22.98 -11.46 -14.19
CA ASN A 32 23.32 -10.32 -13.31
C ASN A 32 22.72 -8.99 -13.81
N TYR A 33 22.52 -8.83 -15.12
CA TYR A 33 21.92 -7.62 -15.69
C TYR A 33 20.40 -7.56 -15.53
N LYS A 34 19.73 -8.70 -15.25
CA LYS A 34 18.30 -8.70 -14.92
C LYS A 34 18.03 -7.95 -13.62
N LYS A 35 18.83 -8.24 -12.57
CA LYS A 35 18.73 -7.51 -11.31
C LYS A 35 19.07 -6.03 -11.48
N LEU A 36 20.10 -5.71 -12.29
CA LEU A 36 20.45 -4.32 -12.59
C LEU A 36 19.34 -3.57 -13.32
N LEU A 37 18.64 -4.22 -14.25
CA LEU A 37 17.48 -3.65 -14.93
C LEU A 37 16.35 -3.31 -13.95
N GLU A 38 15.98 -4.28 -13.11
CA GLU A 38 14.94 -4.09 -12.08
C GLU A 38 15.32 -2.96 -11.11
N ASP A 39 16.57 -2.93 -10.66
CA ASP A 39 17.07 -1.86 -9.79
C ASP A 39 17.09 -0.50 -10.51
N PHE A 40 17.47 -0.46 -11.79
CA PHE A 40 17.52 0.78 -12.57
C PHE A 40 16.13 1.38 -12.76
N GLN A 41 15.14 0.56 -13.12
CA GLN A 41 13.75 0.98 -13.24
C GLN A 41 13.21 1.54 -11.91
N ALA A 42 13.51 0.87 -10.79
CA ALA A 42 13.14 1.35 -9.46
C ALA A 42 13.79 2.70 -9.12
N ILE A 43 15.09 2.87 -9.45
CA ILE A 43 15.83 4.11 -9.25
C ILE A 43 15.21 5.26 -10.04
N VAL A 44 14.84 5.04 -11.30
CA VAL A 44 14.20 6.06 -12.15
C VAL A 44 12.88 6.52 -11.54
N VAL A 45 12.04 5.58 -11.09
CA VAL A 45 10.77 5.91 -10.42
C VAL A 45 11.01 6.71 -9.14
N MET A 46 12.00 6.33 -8.33
CA MET A 46 12.37 7.05 -7.10
C MET A 46 12.87 8.46 -7.40
N GLN A 47 13.74 8.62 -8.41
CA GLN A 47 14.23 9.92 -8.85
C GLN A 47 13.09 10.83 -9.32
N GLN A 48 12.16 10.33 -10.13
CA GLN A 48 11.01 11.09 -10.63
C GLN A 48 10.07 11.53 -9.50
N ALA A 49 9.96 10.73 -8.44
CA ALA A 49 9.19 11.05 -7.24
C ALA A 49 9.96 11.95 -6.24
N GLY A 50 11.22 12.31 -6.53
CA GLY A 50 12.05 13.17 -5.68
C GLY A 50 12.77 12.44 -4.53
N PHE A 51 12.74 11.10 -4.49
CA PHE A 51 13.37 10.27 -3.46
C PHE A 51 14.84 9.96 -3.80
N TYR A 52 15.70 10.98 -3.80
CA TYR A 52 17.10 10.86 -4.22
C TYR A 52 17.97 10.03 -3.27
N GLU A 53 17.73 10.07 -1.96
CA GLU A 53 18.48 9.28 -0.97
C GLU A 53 18.24 7.78 -1.17
N GLN A 54 16.98 7.38 -1.30
CA GLN A 54 16.57 5.99 -1.54
C GLN A 54 17.07 5.49 -2.90
N ALA A 55 17.13 6.38 -3.90
CA ALA A 55 17.71 6.09 -5.20
C ALA A 55 19.24 5.85 -5.13
N ASP A 56 20.01 6.67 -4.39
CA ASP A 56 21.46 6.46 -4.21
C ASP A 56 21.78 5.13 -3.49
N GLU A 57 21.00 4.77 -2.48
CA GLU A 57 21.19 3.52 -1.73
C GLU A 57 21.08 2.29 -2.64
N ARG A 58 20.15 2.29 -3.60
CA ARG A 58 20.01 1.19 -4.56
C ARG A 58 21.22 1.04 -5.47
N PHE A 59 21.87 2.15 -5.85
CA PHE A 59 23.13 2.08 -6.59
C PHE A 59 24.29 1.47 -5.79
N ALA A 60 24.21 1.41 -4.45
CA ALA A 60 25.25 0.76 -3.65
C ALA A 60 25.32 -0.76 -3.91
N GLN A 61 24.23 -1.37 -4.39
CA GLN A 61 24.19 -2.80 -4.73
C GLN A 61 24.84 -3.11 -6.08
N TRP A 62 25.15 -2.09 -6.88
CA TRP A 62 25.75 -2.22 -8.20
C TRP A 62 27.27 -2.40 -8.06
N LYS A 63 27.69 -3.59 -7.64
CA LYS A 63 29.11 -3.98 -7.55
C LYS A 63 29.67 -4.12 -8.97
N ASN A 64 30.73 -3.37 -9.30
CA ASN A 64 31.66 -3.48 -10.45
C ASN A 64 31.13 -4.05 -11.80
N ASN A 65 29.83 -4.00 -12.06
CA ASN A 65 29.25 -4.49 -13.29
C ASN A 65 29.56 -3.49 -14.39
N PRO A 66 30.07 -3.93 -15.56
CA PRO A 66 30.33 -3.00 -16.65
C PRO A 66 28.99 -2.48 -17.17
N VAL A 67 28.77 -1.18 -16.98
CA VAL A 67 27.61 -0.43 -17.46
C VAL A 67 28.10 0.77 -18.28
N PRO A 68 27.25 1.35 -19.15
CA PRO A 68 27.58 2.56 -19.91
C PRO A 68 28.01 3.70 -18.98
N ILE A 69 28.86 4.57 -19.49
CA ILE A 69 29.42 5.68 -18.69
C ILE A 69 28.35 6.69 -18.25
N GLU A 70 27.29 6.81 -19.05
CA GLU A 70 26.09 7.59 -18.78
C GLU A 70 25.39 7.12 -17.50
N MET A 71 25.40 5.82 -17.17
CA MET A 71 24.85 5.32 -15.91
C MET A 71 25.68 5.76 -14.71
N TYR A 72 27.00 5.83 -14.85
CA TYR A 72 27.85 6.35 -13.78
C TYR A 72 27.65 7.85 -13.58
N ARG A 73 27.46 8.62 -14.65
CA ARG A 73 27.09 10.05 -14.56
C ARG A 73 25.73 10.24 -13.89
N TYR A 74 24.75 9.44 -14.28
CA TYR A 74 23.42 9.45 -13.68
C TYR A 74 23.49 9.14 -12.18
N ARG A 75 24.21 8.07 -11.78
CA ARG A 75 24.47 7.74 -10.37
C ARG A 75 25.09 8.91 -9.60
N MET A 76 26.08 9.57 -10.20
CA MET A 76 26.74 10.74 -9.60
C MET A 76 25.78 11.91 -9.40
N ALA A 77 24.88 12.13 -10.36
CA ALA A 77 23.84 13.15 -10.28
C ALA A 77 22.85 12.88 -9.15
N ILE A 78 22.39 11.62 -9.01
CA ILE A 78 21.53 11.20 -7.89
C ILE A 78 22.23 11.41 -6.55
N ALA A 79 23.49 10.99 -6.41
CA ALA A 79 24.26 11.16 -5.18
C ALA A 79 24.44 12.64 -4.80
N ALA A 80 24.66 13.51 -5.80
CA ALA A 80 24.77 14.95 -5.58
C ALA A 80 23.45 15.59 -5.14
N ARG A 81 22.31 15.12 -5.65
CA ARG A 81 20.97 15.57 -5.24
C ARG A 81 20.56 15.02 -3.87
N ALA A 82 21.02 13.82 -3.52
CA ALA A 82 20.72 13.16 -2.26
C ALA A 82 21.49 13.75 -1.07
N GLY A 83 22.81 13.90 -1.20
CA GLY A 83 23.69 14.24 -0.07
C GLY A 83 24.75 15.28 -0.40
N GLY A 84 24.53 16.05 -1.47
CA GLY A 84 25.42 17.13 -1.88
C GLY A 84 26.82 16.67 -2.26
N LYS A 85 27.76 17.60 -2.16
CA LYS A 85 29.15 17.42 -2.62
C LYS A 85 29.87 16.27 -1.91
N MET A 86 29.61 16.08 -0.63
CA MET A 86 30.29 15.07 0.18
C MET A 86 29.91 13.66 -0.26
N LEU A 87 28.61 13.39 -0.44
CA LEU A 87 28.13 12.10 -0.91
C LEU A 87 28.58 11.82 -2.34
N ALA A 88 28.47 12.81 -3.24
CA ALA A 88 28.96 12.69 -4.60
C ALA A 88 30.46 12.36 -4.64
N LYS A 89 31.32 13.05 -3.87
CA LYS A 89 32.75 12.70 -3.75
C LYS A 89 32.97 11.25 -3.32
N LYS A 90 32.26 10.80 -2.29
CA LYS A 90 32.35 9.42 -1.78
C LYS A 90 31.99 8.41 -2.88
N ARG A 91 30.89 8.65 -3.61
CA ARG A 91 30.45 7.77 -4.70
C ARG A 91 31.40 7.79 -5.89
N PHE A 92 31.97 8.94 -6.22
CA PHE A 92 32.97 9.06 -7.30
C PHE A 92 34.19 8.18 -7.04
N MET A 93 34.69 8.15 -5.80
CA MET A 93 35.84 7.33 -5.43
C MET A 93 35.56 5.83 -5.47
N MET A 94 34.30 5.43 -5.30
CA MET A 94 33.84 4.04 -5.40
C MET A 94 33.61 3.57 -6.84
N LEU A 95 33.72 4.46 -7.83
CA LEU A 95 33.58 4.08 -9.23
C LEU A 95 34.79 3.25 -9.71
N PRO A 96 34.59 2.32 -10.64
CA PRO A 96 35.68 1.61 -11.30
C PRO A 96 36.68 2.60 -11.93
N ASP A 97 37.97 2.23 -11.98
CA ASP A 97 39.03 3.10 -12.51
C ASP A 97 38.75 3.55 -13.95
N MET A 98 38.19 2.67 -14.78
CA MET A 98 37.79 3.01 -16.15
C MET A 98 36.76 4.16 -16.18
N ALA A 99 35.81 4.17 -15.25
CA ALA A 99 34.78 5.19 -15.19
C ALA A 99 35.35 6.48 -14.63
N LYS A 100 36.14 6.41 -13.56
CA LYS A 100 36.85 7.56 -12.99
C LYS A 100 37.72 8.26 -14.03
N ASN A 101 38.36 7.52 -14.93
CA ASN A 101 39.28 8.07 -15.92
C ASN A 101 38.63 8.41 -17.27
N HIS A 102 37.33 8.15 -17.44
CA HIS A 102 36.62 8.45 -18.68
C HIS A 102 36.50 9.96 -18.96
N ASN A 103 36.57 10.36 -20.24
CA ASN A 103 36.46 11.77 -20.65
C ASN A 103 35.15 12.43 -20.20
N TYR A 104 34.02 11.72 -20.30
CA TYR A 104 32.72 12.19 -19.82
C TYR A 104 32.62 12.42 -18.30
N MET A 105 33.61 11.98 -17.50
CA MET A 105 33.66 12.27 -16.06
C MET A 105 34.52 13.50 -15.72
N LYS A 106 35.16 14.16 -16.71
CA LYS A 106 35.91 15.40 -16.49
C LYS A 106 35.05 16.54 -15.89
N PRO A 107 33.80 16.78 -16.34
CA PRO A 107 32.93 17.79 -15.72
C PRO A 107 32.67 17.50 -14.24
N TRP A 108 32.42 16.24 -13.88
CA TRP A 108 32.24 15.79 -12.50
C TRP A 108 33.48 16.02 -11.64
N LYS A 109 34.69 15.73 -12.15
CA LYS A 109 35.95 16.01 -11.45
C LYS A 109 36.12 17.49 -11.12
N LYS A 110 35.80 18.35 -12.10
CA LYS A 110 35.87 19.81 -11.95
C LYS A 110 34.85 20.31 -10.92
N GLN A 111 33.60 19.84 -10.99
CA GLN A 111 32.54 20.26 -10.08
C GLN A 111 32.78 19.79 -8.64
N LEU A 112 33.37 18.61 -8.46
CA LEU A 112 33.71 18.08 -7.14
C LEU A 112 35.03 18.63 -6.59
N GLN A 113 35.81 19.38 -7.38
CA GLN A 113 37.11 19.93 -7.01
C GLN A 113 38.08 18.85 -6.49
N PHE A 114 38.28 17.79 -7.27
CA PHE A 114 39.34 16.82 -6.98
C PHE A 114 40.71 17.42 -7.34
N SER A 115 41.64 17.42 -6.38
CA SER A 115 43.04 17.81 -6.64
C SER A 115 43.76 16.71 -7.44
N PRO A 116 44.65 17.06 -8.39
CA PRO A 116 45.42 16.08 -9.17
C PRO A 116 46.14 15.03 -8.32
N TRP A 117 46.61 15.41 -7.12
CA TRP A 117 47.31 14.52 -6.18
C TRP A 117 46.44 13.39 -5.59
N MET A 118 45.12 13.59 -5.45
CA MET A 118 44.20 12.55 -4.95
C MET A 118 43.89 11.47 -6.00
N MET A 119 44.29 11.66 -7.25
CA MET A 119 44.03 10.74 -8.37
C MET A 119 45.27 9.94 -8.81
N ALA A 120 46.45 10.21 -8.24
CA ALA A 120 47.72 9.59 -8.66
C ALA A 120 47.90 8.14 -8.18
N GLY A 121 47.05 7.63 -7.29
CA GLY A 121 47.19 6.30 -6.68
C GLY A 121 46.65 5.10 -7.49
N ALA A 122 46.09 5.29 -8.68
CA ALA A 122 45.44 4.19 -9.42
C ALA A 122 45.62 4.32 -10.94
N ALA A 123 46.87 4.31 -11.41
CA ALA A 123 47.20 4.13 -12.82
C ALA A 123 47.77 2.72 -13.04
N ALA A 124 46.93 1.69 -12.87
CA ALA A 124 47.21 0.36 -13.38
C ALA A 124 46.40 0.16 -14.66
N VAL A 125 47.07 0.39 -15.80
CA VAL A 125 46.52 0.09 -17.13
C VAL A 125 46.49 -1.42 -17.28
N VAL A 126 45.34 -2.05 -17.03
CA VAL A 126 45.06 -3.41 -17.50
C VAL A 126 44.11 -3.31 -18.67
N ALA A 127 44.67 -3.42 -19.87
CA ALA A 127 43.92 -3.62 -21.10
C ALA A 127 43.26 -5.01 -21.06
N LEU A 128 41.98 -5.05 -20.66
CA LEU A 128 41.10 -6.17 -20.98
C LEU A 128 40.11 -5.70 -22.04
N VAL A 129 40.50 -5.96 -23.28
CA VAL A 129 39.67 -5.86 -24.49
C VAL A 129 38.57 -6.91 -24.39
N ILE A 130 37.46 -6.57 -23.76
CA ILE A 130 36.19 -7.29 -23.92
C ILE A 130 35.07 -6.25 -24.12
N GLY A 131 34.87 -5.88 -25.38
CA GLY A 131 33.56 -5.49 -25.93
C GLY A 131 32.82 -4.31 -25.30
N LEU A 132 33.47 -3.16 -25.12
CA LEU A 132 32.78 -1.91 -24.85
C LEU A 132 32.90 -1.00 -26.06
N THR A 133 31.97 -1.16 -27.00
CA THR A 133 31.64 -0.12 -27.96
C THR A 133 31.30 1.13 -27.18
N GLN A 134 32.07 2.21 -27.38
CA GLN A 134 31.54 3.55 -27.21
C GLN A 134 30.22 3.58 -27.94
N ILE A 135 29.11 3.76 -27.23
CA ILE A 135 27.90 4.22 -27.92
C ILE A 135 28.02 5.74 -27.89
N ASP A 136 28.80 6.24 -28.85
CA ASP A 136 28.85 7.64 -29.18
C ASP A 136 27.58 7.94 -29.97
N PHE A 137 26.65 8.70 -29.38
CA PHE A 137 25.39 9.08 -30.04
C PHE A 137 25.55 10.30 -30.97
N SER A 138 26.79 10.67 -31.28
CA SER A 138 27.10 11.95 -31.93
C SER A 138 27.21 11.90 -33.45
N GLY A 139 26.77 10.84 -34.12
CA GLY A 139 26.80 10.80 -35.58
C GLY A 139 25.87 9.75 -36.16
N ASP A 140 24.68 10.18 -36.61
CA ASP A 140 23.82 9.33 -37.44
C ASP A 140 22.92 10.20 -38.34
N THR A 141 23.55 11.07 -39.14
CA THR A 141 22.88 11.96 -40.13
C THR A 141 22.77 11.33 -41.52
N GLN A 142 22.84 10.00 -41.66
CA GLN A 142 22.67 9.32 -42.96
C GLN A 142 21.86 8.04 -42.82
N ALA A 143 20.57 8.16 -42.54
CA ALA A 143 19.61 7.06 -42.70
C ALA A 143 18.16 7.57 -42.82
N GLU A 144 17.92 8.65 -43.57
CA GLU A 144 16.60 9.29 -43.58
C GLU A 144 15.56 8.62 -44.49
N ALA A 145 15.92 7.78 -45.47
CA ALA A 145 14.93 7.28 -46.44
C ALA A 145 14.28 5.91 -46.10
N VAL A 146 14.89 5.08 -45.24
CA VAL A 146 14.35 3.73 -44.89
C VAL A 146 13.79 3.68 -43.45
N LYS A 147 14.10 4.67 -42.60
CA LYS A 147 13.61 4.75 -41.21
C LYS A 147 12.16 5.25 -41.10
N GLN A 148 11.60 5.98 -42.08
CA GLN A 148 10.26 6.57 -41.98
C GLN A 148 9.11 5.53 -41.91
N LYS A 149 9.10 4.49 -42.75
CA LYS A 149 8.01 3.48 -42.77
C LYS A 149 7.98 2.57 -41.53
N LYS A 150 9.14 2.32 -40.91
CA LYS A 150 9.27 1.53 -39.68
C LYS A 150 9.02 2.36 -38.41
N ASN A 151 9.27 3.67 -38.48
CA ASN A 151 8.94 4.61 -37.40
C ASN A 151 7.44 4.92 -37.34
N GLU A 152 6.72 5.03 -38.45
CA GLU A 152 5.25 5.24 -38.42
C GLU A 152 4.49 4.05 -37.83
N GLN A 153 4.92 2.82 -38.15
CA GLN A 153 4.38 1.60 -37.53
C GLN A 153 4.73 1.49 -36.05
N LYS A 154 5.94 1.92 -35.65
CA LYS A 154 6.32 2.00 -34.22
C LYS A 154 5.60 3.12 -33.48
N ILE A 155 5.37 4.28 -34.10
CA ILE A 155 4.64 5.40 -33.50
C ILE A 155 3.17 5.05 -33.33
N THR A 156 2.56 4.32 -34.26
CA THR A 156 1.18 3.83 -34.11
C THR A 156 1.07 2.71 -33.07
N ALA A 157 2.05 1.80 -32.98
CA ALA A 157 2.13 0.81 -31.91
C ALA A 157 2.34 1.46 -30.53
N LEU A 158 3.30 2.38 -30.40
CA LEU A 158 3.59 3.14 -29.18
C LEU A 158 2.44 4.07 -28.81
N SER A 159 1.71 4.65 -29.76
CA SER A 159 0.53 5.48 -29.46
C SER A 159 -0.65 4.63 -28.95
N LYS A 160 -0.81 3.40 -29.47
CA LYS A 160 -1.75 2.42 -28.92
C LYS A 160 -1.31 1.96 -27.52
N GLU A 161 -0.04 1.67 -27.33
CA GLU A 161 0.52 1.27 -26.05
C GLU A 161 0.44 2.40 -25.01
N VAL A 162 0.70 3.66 -25.39
CA VAL A 162 0.50 4.83 -24.53
C VAL A 162 -0.98 5.06 -24.21
N LYS A 163 -1.91 4.79 -25.14
CA LYS A 163 -3.35 4.84 -24.84
C LYS A 163 -3.76 3.73 -23.87
N MET A 164 -3.28 2.51 -24.07
CA MET A 164 -3.51 1.40 -23.12
C MET A 164 -2.88 1.70 -21.76
N LEU A 165 -1.62 2.13 -21.71
CA LEU A 165 -0.94 2.53 -20.48
C LEU A 165 -1.61 3.72 -19.79
N LYS A 166 -2.19 4.68 -20.52
CA LYS A 166 -2.99 5.77 -19.92
C LYS A 166 -4.31 5.24 -19.36
N GLN A 167 -4.92 4.25 -20.02
CA GLN A 167 -6.13 3.60 -19.55
C GLN A 167 -5.85 2.73 -18.32
N ASP A 168 -4.77 1.96 -18.33
CA ASP A 168 -4.27 1.15 -17.22
C ASP A 168 -3.82 2.05 -16.06
N ASN A 169 -3.11 3.15 -16.32
CA ASN A 169 -2.77 4.14 -15.30
C ASN A 169 -4.01 4.83 -14.74
N GLY A 170 -5.05 5.06 -15.54
CA GLY A 170 -6.36 5.55 -15.10
C GLY A 170 -7.09 4.55 -14.20
N GLN A 171 -7.06 3.27 -14.55
CA GLN A 171 -7.62 2.18 -13.75
C GLN A 171 -6.83 2.01 -12.44
N LEU A 172 -5.49 1.99 -12.51
CA LEU A 172 -4.59 1.88 -11.37
C LEU A 172 -4.67 3.11 -10.46
N THR A 173 -4.77 4.34 -10.98
CA THR A 173 -5.03 5.52 -10.12
C THR A 173 -6.42 5.49 -9.49
N GLY A 174 -7.42 4.94 -10.18
CA GLY A 174 -8.74 4.65 -9.62
C GLY A 174 -8.68 3.64 -8.48
N GLU A 175 -7.96 2.53 -8.67
CA GLU A 175 -7.73 1.50 -7.65
C GLU A 175 -6.90 2.02 -6.48
N VAL A 176 -5.83 2.79 -6.73
CA VAL A 176 -5.02 3.41 -5.67
C VAL A 176 -5.85 4.43 -4.89
N LYS A 177 -6.77 5.17 -5.52
CA LYS A 177 -7.71 6.04 -4.80
C LYS A 177 -8.71 5.25 -3.97
N LYS A 178 -9.24 4.13 -4.49
CA LYS A 178 -10.12 3.22 -3.74
C LYS A 178 -9.39 2.58 -2.55
N GLN A 179 -8.19 2.04 -2.78
CA GLN A 179 -7.34 1.44 -1.75
C GLN A 179 -6.89 2.48 -0.73
N LYS A 180 -6.54 3.72 -1.12
CA LYS A 180 -6.27 4.80 -0.16
C LYS A 180 -7.50 5.15 0.67
N ALA A 181 -8.69 5.21 0.06
CA ALA A 181 -9.93 5.44 0.80
C ALA A 181 -10.26 4.27 1.75
N GLU A 182 -10.01 3.03 1.34
CA GLU A 182 -10.13 1.84 2.19
C GLU A 182 -9.11 1.82 3.32
N VAL A 183 -7.86 2.23 3.09
CA VAL A 183 -6.82 2.34 4.12
C VAL A 183 -7.15 3.45 5.12
N VAL A 184 -7.71 4.58 4.68
CA VAL A 184 -8.18 5.65 5.59
C VAL A 184 -9.37 5.17 6.42
N LYS A 185 -10.35 4.50 5.80
CA LYS A 185 -11.48 3.87 6.52
C LYS A 185 -11.01 2.77 7.47
N ALA A 186 -10.00 1.99 7.10
CA ALA A 186 -9.42 0.94 7.95
C ALA A 186 -8.67 1.55 9.15
N LYS A 187 -7.89 2.62 8.94
CA LYS A 187 -7.22 3.34 10.03
C LYS A 187 -8.21 4.00 11.00
N GLN A 188 -9.33 4.51 10.51
CA GLN A 188 -10.39 5.10 11.36
C GLN A 188 -11.27 4.04 12.05
N SER A 189 -11.49 2.87 11.43
CA SER A 189 -12.31 1.79 12.01
C SER A 189 -11.53 0.85 12.94
N ALA A 190 -10.21 0.81 12.86
CA ALA A 190 -9.36 0.01 13.76
C ALA A 190 -9.58 0.33 15.26
N PRO A 191 -9.58 1.60 15.72
CA PRO A 191 -9.87 1.92 17.12
C PRO A 191 -11.31 1.55 17.52
N LEU A 192 -12.29 1.78 16.64
CA LEU A 192 -13.69 1.45 16.90
C LEU A 192 -13.92 -0.07 17.05
N LYS A 193 -13.20 -0.87 16.25
CA LYS A 193 -13.22 -2.35 16.36
C LYS A 193 -12.49 -2.85 17.60
N LEU A 194 -11.50 -2.11 18.11
CA LEU A 194 -10.82 -2.44 19.36
C LEU A 194 -11.76 -2.22 20.55
N GLU A 195 -12.45 -1.07 20.62
CA GLU A 195 -13.47 -0.79 21.64
C GLU A 195 -14.58 -1.85 21.65
N LEU A 196 -15.06 -2.28 20.47
CA LEU A 196 -16.01 -3.40 20.39
C LEU A 196 -15.45 -4.71 20.97
N LYS A 197 -14.18 -5.03 20.71
CA LYS A 197 -13.54 -6.23 21.26
C LYS A 197 -13.41 -6.14 22.78
N GLU A 198 -13.04 -4.98 23.31
CA GLU A 198 -12.93 -4.75 24.75
C GLU A 198 -14.30 -4.82 25.44
N ALA A 199 -15.33 -4.22 24.85
CA ALA A 199 -16.70 -4.32 25.33
C ALA A 199 -17.21 -5.77 25.33
N LYS A 200 -16.90 -6.55 24.29
CA LYS A 200 -17.19 -7.98 24.26
C LYS A 200 -16.42 -8.75 25.35
N ALA A 201 -15.13 -8.47 25.53
CA ALA A 201 -14.34 -9.10 26.58
C ALA A 201 -14.88 -8.76 27.98
N ALA A 202 -15.36 -7.54 28.19
CA ALA A 202 -16.03 -7.14 29.44
C ALA A 202 -17.34 -7.91 29.66
N LEU A 203 -18.17 -8.10 28.61
CA LEU A 203 -19.37 -8.94 28.68
C LEU A 203 -19.03 -10.39 29.08
N ASP A 204 -18.04 -10.98 28.41
CA ASP A 204 -17.62 -12.36 28.64
C ASP A 204 -17.04 -12.53 30.06
N ALA A 205 -16.35 -11.50 30.56
CA ALA A 205 -15.84 -11.42 31.94
C ALA A 205 -16.89 -10.99 32.99
N LYS A 206 -18.18 -10.89 32.62
CA LYS A 206 -19.29 -10.45 33.49
C LYS A 206 -19.13 -9.04 34.09
N ARG A 207 -18.27 -8.19 33.51
CA ARG A 207 -18.07 -6.79 33.90
C ARG A 207 -19.10 -5.88 33.23
N TYR A 208 -20.38 -6.11 33.52
CA TYR A 208 -21.49 -5.46 32.82
C TYR A 208 -21.54 -3.93 32.99
N SER A 209 -21.04 -3.41 34.12
CA SER A 209 -20.92 -1.96 34.36
C SER A 209 -19.96 -1.26 33.41
N ASP A 210 -18.93 -1.98 32.95
CA ASP A 210 -17.81 -1.40 32.21
C ASP A 210 -18.16 -1.27 30.72
N VAL A 211 -19.12 -2.06 30.23
CA VAL A 211 -19.51 -2.11 28.81
C VAL A 211 -19.95 -0.73 28.28
N ASP A 212 -20.73 0.02 29.05
CA ASP A 212 -21.15 1.37 28.65
C ASP A 212 -19.99 2.39 28.69
N GLN A 213 -18.95 2.15 29.51
CA GLN A 213 -17.78 3.02 29.62
C GLN A 213 -16.75 2.77 28.51
N LEU A 214 -16.66 1.52 28.04
CA LEU A 214 -15.73 1.09 26.99
C LEU A 214 -16.20 1.48 25.59
N LEU A 215 -17.49 1.74 25.39
CA LEU A 215 -18.07 2.10 24.10
C LEU A 215 -18.20 3.61 23.97
N SER A 216 -17.36 4.22 23.13
CA SER A 216 -17.45 5.65 22.85
C SER A 216 -18.70 6.02 22.05
N LYS A 217 -19.05 7.32 22.06
CA LYS A 217 -20.12 7.87 21.22
C LYS A 217 -19.86 7.67 19.72
N GLU A 218 -18.60 7.54 19.33
CA GLU A 218 -18.19 7.33 17.93
C GLU A 218 -18.53 5.92 17.47
N VAL A 219 -18.26 4.90 18.31
CA VAL A 219 -18.65 3.51 18.06
C VAL A 219 -20.17 3.36 17.93
N LEU A 220 -20.93 4.09 18.76
CA LEU A 220 -22.40 4.05 18.75
C LEU A 220 -23.05 4.77 17.56
N ARG A 221 -22.32 5.69 16.90
CA ARG A 221 -22.81 6.44 15.73
C ARG A 221 -22.31 5.88 14.40
N ASN A 222 -21.26 5.06 14.42
CA ASN A 222 -20.69 4.51 13.20
C ASN A 222 -21.59 3.40 12.61
N PRO A 223 -22.02 3.48 11.34
CA PRO A 223 -22.93 2.50 10.72
C PRO A 223 -22.47 1.05 10.78
N GLU A 224 -21.16 0.79 10.78
CA GLU A 224 -20.59 -0.57 10.79
C GLU A 224 -20.59 -1.17 12.19
N THR A 225 -20.45 -0.36 13.25
CA THR A 225 -20.27 -0.84 14.63
C THR A 225 -21.47 -0.58 15.53
N ALA A 226 -22.34 0.37 15.19
CA ALA A 226 -23.41 0.85 16.06
C ALA A 226 -24.38 -0.25 16.48
N SER A 227 -24.80 -1.13 15.55
CA SER A 227 -25.75 -2.20 15.90
C SER A 227 -25.15 -3.19 16.90
N THR A 228 -23.90 -3.62 16.69
CA THR A 228 -23.19 -4.53 17.60
C THR A 228 -22.90 -3.88 18.95
N ALA A 229 -22.49 -2.60 18.95
CA ALA A 229 -22.26 -1.85 20.18
C ALA A 229 -23.54 -1.71 21.01
N ALA A 230 -24.64 -1.28 20.38
CA ALA A 230 -25.94 -1.17 21.03
C ALA A 230 -26.43 -2.53 21.55
N PHE A 231 -26.14 -3.62 20.83
CA PHE A 231 -26.44 -4.97 21.29
C PHE A 231 -25.65 -5.33 22.54
N TYR A 232 -24.36 -4.99 22.62
CA TYR A 232 -23.54 -5.24 23.81
C TYR A 232 -24.05 -4.46 25.02
N GLN A 233 -24.42 -3.19 24.86
CA GLN A 233 -25.06 -2.42 25.92
C GLN A 233 -26.37 -3.05 26.39
N LEU A 234 -27.20 -3.50 25.44
CA LEU A 234 -28.46 -4.16 25.75
C LEU A 234 -28.25 -5.48 26.47
N LYS A 235 -27.28 -6.29 26.05
CA LYS A 235 -26.91 -7.57 26.69
C LYS A 235 -26.39 -7.34 28.12
N ALA A 236 -25.57 -6.31 28.33
CA ALA A 236 -25.09 -5.91 29.66
C ALA A 236 -26.24 -5.48 30.59
N LYS A 237 -27.16 -4.65 30.09
CA LYS A 237 -28.36 -4.22 30.83
C LYS A 237 -29.30 -5.38 31.15
N HIS A 238 -29.44 -6.31 30.22
CA HIS A 238 -30.22 -7.52 30.42
C HIS A 238 -29.63 -8.41 31.52
N ARG A 239 -28.32 -8.69 31.47
CA ARG A 239 -27.64 -9.52 32.49
C ARG A 239 -27.58 -8.86 33.86
N SER A 240 -27.67 -7.53 33.93
CA SER A 240 -27.80 -6.78 35.18
C SER A 240 -29.26 -6.53 35.60
N TYR A 241 -30.24 -7.13 34.91
CA TYR A 241 -31.69 -6.93 35.13
C TYR A 241 -32.16 -5.47 35.11
N LYS A 242 -31.41 -4.58 34.45
CA LYS A 242 -31.70 -3.15 34.29
C LYS A 242 -32.48 -2.84 33.01
N SER A 243 -32.69 -3.81 32.14
CA SER A 243 -33.49 -3.65 30.92
C SER A 243 -34.99 -3.87 31.17
N ILE A 244 -35.79 -3.15 30.38
CA ILE A 244 -37.24 -3.31 30.28
C ILE A 244 -37.64 -3.69 28.84
N PRO A 245 -38.82 -4.30 28.60
CA PRO A 245 -39.30 -4.66 27.26
C PRO A 245 -39.15 -3.56 26.20
N LYS A 246 -39.32 -2.30 26.60
CA LYS A 246 -39.15 -1.12 25.73
C LYS A 246 -37.73 -0.98 25.16
N ASN A 247 -36.68 -1.34 25.91
CA ASN A 247 -35.29 -1.26 25.41
C ASN A 247 -35.06 -2.20 24.21
N TYR A 248 -35.65 -3.39 24.24
CA TYR A 248 -35.53 -4.37 23.15
C TYR A 248 -36.29 -3.93 21.90
N THR A 249 -37.50 -3.40 22.08
CA THR A 249 -38.29 -2.84 20.99
C THR A 249 -37.52 -1.69 20.31
N ALA A 250 -36.94 -0.77 21.08
CA ALA A 250 -36.13 0.32 20.55
C ALA A 250 -34.91 -0.18 19.75
N TYR A 251 -34.25 -1.26 20.20
CA TYR A 251 -33.16 -1.87 19.44
C TYR A 251 -33.63 -2.44 18.10
N ILE A 252 -34.74 -3.20 18.11
CA ILE A 252 -35.28 -3.84 16.89
C ILE A 252 -35.73 -2.79 15.88
N GLU A 253 -36.31 -1.69 16.34
CA GLU A 253 -36.72 -0.55 15.48
C GLU A 253 -35.52 0.21 14.91
N ALA A 254 -34.48 0.44 15.72
CA ALA A 254 -33.27 1.13 15.27
C ALA A 254 -32.41 0.26 14.33
N TYR A 255 -32.39 -1.06 14.52
CA TYR A 255 -31.52 -1.98 13.80
C TYR A 255 -32.26 -3.21 13.25
N PRO A 256 -33.28 -3.05 12.38
CA PRO A 256 -34.13 -4.13 11.91
C PRO A 256 -33.38 -5.18 11.07
N LYS A 257 -32.24 -4.82 10.49
CA LYS A 257 -31.38 -5.70 9.68
C LYS A 257 -30.20 -6.29 10.46
N SER A 258 -30.12 -6.07 11.77
CA SER A 258 -29.03 -6.59 12.58
C SER A 258 -29.11 -8.12 12.70
N SER A 259 -27.97 -8.79 12.59
CA SER A 259 -27.85 -10.22 12.87
C SER A 259 -28.17 -10.58 14.33
N HIS A 260 -28.22 -9.59 15.23
CA HIS A 260 -28.57 -9.80 16.63
C HIS A 260 -30.08 -9.77 16.92
N VAL A 261 -30.93 -9.43 15.93
CA VAL A 261 -32.39 -9.37 16.12
C VAL A 261 -32.98 -10.65 16.73
N PRO A 262 -32.60 -11.87 16.31
CA PRO A 262 -33.09 -13.11 16.94
C PRO A 262 -32.77 -13.18 18.44
N ALA A 263 -31.53 -12.88 18.83
CA ALA A 263 -31.12 -12.85 20.22
C ALA A 263 -31.86 -11.76 21.02
N VAL A 264 -32.09 -10.59 20.41
CA VAL A 264 -32.85 -9.50 21.04
C VAL A 264 -34.32 -9.86 21.25
N LEU A 265 -34.95 -10.54 20.29
CA LEU A 265 -36.30 -11.07 20.45
C LEU A 265 -36.37 -12.13 21.57
N TRP A 266 -35.37 -13.00 21.67
CA TRP A 266 -35.28 -13.97 22.77
C TRP A 266 -35.17 -13.29 24.13
N MET A 267 -34.22 -12.35 24.30
CA MET A 267 -34.08 -11.57 25.54
C MET A 267 -35.35 -10.80 25.90
N LYS A 268 -36.04 -10.25 24.89
CA LYS A 268 -37.32 -9.55 25.06
C LYS A 268 -38.38 -10.50 25.60
N ALA A 269 -38.58 -11.66 24.97
CA ALA A 269 -39.55 -12.65 25.41
C ALA A 269 -39.25 -13.14 26.84
N PHE A 270 -37.98 -13.39 27.16
CA PHE A 270 -37.56 -13.78 28.51
C PHE A 270 -37.93 -12.71 29.53
N ARG A 271 -37.65 -11.44 29.22
CA ARG A 271 -37.96 -10.32 30.13
C ARG A 271 -39.45 -10.07 30.27
N GLU A 272 -40.22 -10.19 29.19
CA GLU A 272 -41.69 -10.10 29.21
C GLU A 272 -42.29 -11.21 30.10
N GLN A 273 -41.83 -12.45 29.95
CA GLN A 273 -42.28 -13.57 30.79
C GLN A 273 -41.90 -13.36 32.26
N ALA A 274 -40.66 -12.94 32.54
CA ALA A 274 -40.20 -12.66 33.90
C ALA A 274 -41.01 -11.54 34.59
N LEU A 275 -41.60 -10.63 33.81
CA LEU A 275 -42.48 -9.57 34.28
C LEU A 275 -43.98 -9.94 34.24
N GLY A 276 -44.32 -11.21 33.95
CA GLY A 276 -45.70 -11.70 33.87
C GLY A 276 -46.50 -11.17 32.68
N GLN A 277 -45.86 -10.59 31.67
CA GLN A 277 -46.53 -10.00 30.51
C GLN A 277 -46.86 -11.08 29.48
N VAL A 278 -48.13 -11.22 29.11
CA VAL A 278 -48.60 -12.19 28.10
C VAL A 278 -47.97 -11.96 26.71
N ALA A 279 -47.47 -10.74 26.46
CA ALA A 279 -46.79 -10.34 25.22
C ALA A 279 -45.61 -11.25 24.82
N TYR A 280 -44.98 -11.97 25.77
CA TYR A 280 -43.87 -12.87 25.47
C TYR A 280 -44.24 -13.93 24.41
N LYS A 281 -45.49 -14.40 24.39
CA LYS A 281 -45.97 -15.38 23.38
C LYS A 281 -45.95 -14.80 21.98
N GLU A 282 -46.35 -13.54 21.82
CA GLU A 282 -46.31 -12.85 20.52
C GLU A 282 -44.87 -12.56 20.08
N THR A 283 -43.99 -12.19 21.02
CA THR A 283 -42.57 -12.04 20.74
C THR A 283 -41.94 -13.36 20.28
N LEU A 284 -42.28 -14.49 20.91
CA LEU A 284 -41.82 -15.82 20.50
C LEU A 284 -42.39 -16.24 19.14
N LYS A 285 -43.66 -15.94 18.82
CA LYS A 285 -44.22 -16.18 17.48
C LYS A 285 -43.46 -15.39 16.41
N LYS A 286 -43.13 -14.12 16.70
CA LYS A 286 -42.30 -13.30 15.82
C LYS A 286 -40.92 -13.92 15.61
N LEU A 287 -40.28 -14.42 16.67
CA LEU A 287 -38.99 -15.10 16.58
C LEU A 287 -39.08 -16.41 15.78
N ALA A 288 -40.10 -17.23 16.04
CA ALA A 288 -40.36 -18.48 15.33
C ALA A 288 -40.61 -18.30 13.83
N SER A 289 -41.03 -17.11 13.40
CA SER A 289 -41.24 -16.79 11.98
C SER A 289 -39.94 -16.50 11.20
N LEU A 290 -38.81 -16.29 11.90
CA LEU A 290 -37.52 -16.06 11.27
C LEU A 290 -36.96 -17.38 10.70
N LYS A 291 -37.09 -17.58 9.40
CA LYS A 291 -36.61 -18.79 8.72
C LYS A 291 -35.08 -18.91 8.84
N LYS A 292 -34.60 -20.13 9.12
CA LYS A 292 -33.17 -20.53 9.15
C LYS A 292 -32.34 -19.96 10.32
N ASP A 293 -32.95 -19.65 11.45
CA ASP A 293 -32.23 -19.26 12.68
C ASP A 293 -32.44 -20.31 13.81
N PRO A 294 -31.39 -20.77 14.51
CA PRO A 294 -31.53 -21.70 15.64
C PRO A 294 -32.49 -21.20 16.74
N ALA A 295 -32.53 -19.89 16.99
CA ALA A 295 -33.43 -19.30 17.98
C ALA A 295 -34.90 -19.39 17.54
N ALA A 296 -35.18 -19.45 16.23
CA ALA A 296 -36.54 -19.64 15.73
C ALA A 296 -37.06 -21.05 16.04
N THR A 297 -36.22 -22.09 15.86
CA THR A 297 -36.56 -23.47 16.26
C THR A 297 -36.77 -23.56 17.77
N ALA A 298 -35.86 -22.98 18.56
CA ALA A 298 -36.01 -22.97 20.02
C ALA A 298 -37.30 -22.25 20.46
N ALA A 299 -37.70 -21.18 19.76
CA ALA A 299 -38.94 -20.47 20.05
C ALA A 299 -40.19 -21.32 19.75
N GLN A 300 -40.15 -22.15 18.69
CA GLN A 300 -41.22 -23.12 18.40
C GLN A 300 -41.33 -24.20 19.46
N ASP A 301 -40.20 -24.69 19.97
CA ASP A 301 -40.17 -25.68 21.05
C ASP A 301 -40.74 -25.10 22.36
N VAL A 302 -40.44 -23.83 22.66
CA VAL A 302 -41.04 -23.13 23.81
C VAL A 302 -42.55 -22.95 23.61
N LEU A 303 -42.99 -22.50 22.43
CA LEU A 303 -44.41 -22.30 22.13
C LEU A 303 -45.21 -23.61 22.15
N SER A 304 -44.59 -24.73 21.81
CA SER A 304 -45.21 -26.07 21.83
C SER A 304 -45.08 -26.78 23.19
N GLY A 305 -44.47 -26.14 24.20
CA GLY A 305 -44.31 -26.70 25.54
C GLY A 305 -43.24 -27.79 25.63
N LYS A 306 -42.45 -28.02 24.58
CA LYS A 306 -41.34 -28.99 24.56
C LYS A 306 -40.11 -28.49 25.33
N ARG A 307 -39.99 -27.17 25.51
CA ARG A 307 -38.87 -26.50 26.18
C ARG A 307 -39.36 -25.34 27.05
N THR A 308 -38.66 -25.05 28.13
CA THR A 308 -38.87 -23.83 28.92
C THR A 308 -38.05 -22.67 28.37
N LEU A 309 -38.60 -21.45 28.40
CA LEU A 309 -37.85 -20.26 28.01
C LEU A 309 -36.72 -19.99 29.02
N ASN A 310 -35.47 -20.07 28.58
CA ASN A 310 -34.29 -19.91 29.43
C ASN A 310 -33.40 -18.73 28.96
N ASP A 311 -32.80 -18.05 29.93
CA ASP A 311 -31.87 -16.93 29.75
C ASP A 311 -30.49 -17.33 29.18
N GLN A 312 -30.20 -18.64 29.09
CA GLN A 312 -28.92 -19.14 28.61
C GLN A 312 -28.90 -19.44 27.10
N ASP A 313 -30.04 -19.31 26.43
CA ASP A 313 -30.22 -19.80 25.07
C ASP A 313 -29.84 -18.78 23.97
N PHE A 314 -29.10 -17.70 24.30
CA PHE A 314 -28.71 -16.61 23.38
C PHE A 314 -27.36 -15.89 23.66
#